data_AF-A0A9J6EP23-F1
#
_entry.id   AF-A0A9J6EP23-F1
#
_cell.length_a   1.000
_cell.length_b   1.000
_cell.length_c   1.000
_cell.angle_alpha   90.00
_cell.angle_beta   90.00
_cell.angle_gamma   90.00
#
_symmetry.space_group_name_H-M   'P 1'
#
loop_
_entity.id
_entity.type
_entity.pdbx_description
1 polymer ?
#
loop_
_entity_poly.entity_id
_entity_poly.type
_entity_poly.pdbx_seq_one_letter_code
_entity_poly.pdbx_strand_id
1 'polypeptide(L)'
;MTRDRLDQRQALSCSLVGAETFHEGRRIYEQSKAIMKDAGMRLRKWKTYDHQLQNIFDNQEEQVEGASGEAAAILGMQGDIGNDYFKFSSKSVVQYLVAGELDTKHTLLMVASRIYDPLGILSPFTITAKLLFQRLWF
;
A
#
# COMPACT_ATOMS: atom_id res chain seq x y z
N MET A 1 -11.48 19.76 -8.04
CA MET A 1 -12.02 18.44 -7.60
C MET A 1 -11.48 17.26 -8.43
N THR A 2 -10.34 17.42 -9.13
CA THR A 2 -9.77 16.43 -10.06
C THR A 2 -8.33 16.00 -9.73
N ARG A 3 -7.69 16.58 -8.71
CA ARG A 3 -6.32 16.23 -8.28
C ARG A 3 -6.27 14.94 -7.43
N ASP A 4 -7.26 14.70 -6.57
CA ASP A 4 -7.30 13.51 -5.70
C ASP A 4 -7.33 12.16 -6.43
N ARG A 5 -7.90 12.11 -7.65
CA ARG A 5 -7.99 10.85 -8.42
C ARG A 5 -6.68 10.44 -9.08
N LEU A 6 -5.70 11.35 -9.18
CA LEU A 6 -4.39 11.08 -9.77
C LEU A 6 -3.39 10.51 -8.76
N ASP A 7 -3.50 10.87 -7.48
CA ASP A 7 -2.60 10.34 -6.44
C ASP A 7 -2.86 8.86 -6.12
N GLN A 8 -4.09 8.38 -6.30
CA GLN A 8 -4.42 6.95 -6.13
C GLN A 8 -3.82 6.03 -7.21
N ARG A 9 -3.23 6.56 -8.29
CA ARG A 9 -2.72 5.77 -9.43
C ARG A 9 -1.20 5.57 -9.44
N GLN A 10 -0.50 5.86 -8.34
CA GLN A 10 0.97 5.84 -8.34
C GLN A 10 1.63 4.54 -7.88
N ALA A 11 0.87 3.47 -7.60
CA ALA A 11 1.42 2.16 -7.25
C ALA A 11 1.35 1.19 -8.45
N LEU A 12 2.00 1.51 -9.58
CA LEU A 12 2.01 0.59 -10.72
C LEU A 12 2.99 -0.59 -10.52
N SER A 13 3.92 -0.50 -9.57
CA SER A 13 4.70 -1.64 -9.06
C SER A 13 5.42 -1.20 -7.78
N CYS A 14 5.00 -1.73 -6.62
CA CYS A 14 5.65 -1.49 -5.33
C CYS A 14 6.25 -2.81 -4.86
N SER A 15 7.54 -2.82 -4.49
CA SER A 15 8.22 -3.99 -3.93
C SER A 15 8.60 -3.69 -2.48
N LEU A 16 8.33 -4.62 -1.59
CA LEU A 16 8.79 -4.61 -0.20
C LEU A 16 9.99 -5.54 -0.08
N VAL A 17 11.07 -5.06 0.54
CA VAL A 17 12.27 -5.86 0.75
C VAL A 17 12.74 -5.65 2.19
N GLY A 18 12.99 -6.76 2.90
CA GLY A 18 13.56 -6.73 4.24
C GLY A 18 15.08 -6.65 4.20
N ALA A 19 15.66 -5.95 5.16
CA ALA A 19 17.10 -5.93 5.43
C ALA A 19 17.31 -5.88 6.94
N GLU A 20 18.24 -6.67 7.47
CA GLU A 20 18.51 -6.72 8.91
C GLU A 20 19.56 -5.68 9.32
N THR A 21 20.31 -5.14 8.35
CA THR A 21 21.38 -4.18 8.60
C THR A 21 21.36 -3.01 7.61
N PHE A 22 21.91 -1.87 8.05
CA PHE A 22 22.13 -0.69 7.20
C PHE A 22 22.87 -1.04 5.90
N HIS A 23 23.95 -1.82 6.01
CA HIS A 23 24.78 -2.18 4.85
C HIS A 23 24.02 -3.04 3.84
N GLU A 24 23.23 -3.99 4.32
CA GLU A 24 22.38 -4.80 3.47
C GLU A 24 21.31 -3.97 2.78
N GLY A 25 20.62 -3.09 3.51
CA GLY A 25 19.61 -2.19 2.95
C GLY A 25 20.19 -1.29 1.85
N ARG A 26 21.39 -0.74 2.08
CA ARG A 26 22.11 0.04 1.07
C ARG A 26 22.46 -0.79 -0.16
N ARG A 27 22.96 -2.01 0.02
CA ARG A 27 23.30 -2.92 -1.09
C ARG A 27 22.08 -3.22 -1.95
N ILE A 28 20.94 -3.51 -1.32
CA ILE A 28 19.67 -3.79 -2.01
C ILE A 28 19.21 -2.57 -2.81
N TYR A 29 19.32 -1.37 -2.24
CA TYR A 29 19.01 -0.13 -2.95
C TYR A 29 19.86 0.04 -4.20
N GLU A 30 21.18 -0.08 -4.09
CA GLU A 30 22.13 0.08 -5.20
C GLU A 30 21.90 -0.97 -6.29
N GLN A 31 21.70 -2.25 -5.91
CA GLN A 31 21.38 -3.34 -6.83
C GLN A 31 20.06 -3.11 -7.55
N SER A 32 19.02 -2.71 -6.83
CA SER A 32 17.69 -2.45 -7.40
C SER A 32 17.75 -1.31 -8.42
N LYS A 33 18.54 -0.26 -8.14
CA LYS A 33 18.77 0.87 -9.05
C LYS A 33 19.49 0.44 -10.32
N ALA A 34 20.50 -0.42 -10.21
CA ALA A 34 21.20 -0.99 -11.36
C ALA A 34 20.27 -1.83 -12.24
N ILE A 35 19.52 -2.77 -11.65
CA ILE A 35 18.59 -3.64 -12.38
C ILE A 35 17.52 -2.82 -13.11
N MET A 36 16.92 -1.83 -12.44
CA MET A 36 15.91 -0.96 -13.07
C MET A 36 16.51 -0.16 -14.23
N LYS A 37 17.71 0.38 -14.05
CA LYS A 37 18.43 1.12 -15.09
C LYS A 37 18.73 0.24 -16.30
N ASP A 38 19.17 -0.99 -16.09
CA ASP A 38 19.45 -1.95 -17.16
C ASP A 38 18.17 -2.33 -17.91
N ALA A 39 17.03 -2.39 -17.23
CA ALA A 39 15.70 -2.56 -17.82
C ALA A 39 15.14 -1.28 -18.49
N GLY A 40 15.92 -0.20 -18.58
CA GLY A 40 15.48 1.08 -19.16
C GLY A 40 14.49 1.86 -18.30
N MET A 41 14.32 1.48 -17.04
CA MET A 41 13.40 2.11 -16.09
C MET A 41 14.15 2.95 -15.05
N ARG A 42 13.59 4.10 -14.69
CA ARG A 42 14.08 4.90 -13.57
C ARG A 42 13.30 4.56 -12.32
N LEU A 43 14.03 4.12 -11.32
CA LEU A 43 13.55 3.91 -9.98
C LEU A 43 13.42 5.28 -9.27
N ARG A 44 12.20 5.65 -8.85
CA ARG A 44 11.86 7.06 -8.48
C ARG A 44 11.40 7.30 -7.04
N LYS A 45 11.06 6.26 -6.28
CA LYS A 45 10.52 6.41 -4.92
C LYS A 45 11.06 5.29 -4.04
N TRP A 46 11.81 5.66 -3.00
CA TRP A 46 12.28 4.76 -1.95
C TRP A 46 11.94 5.30 -0.58
N LYS A 47 11.59 4.38 0.31
CA LYS A 47 11.34 4.65 1.71
C LYS A 47 11.92 3.54 2.54
N THR A 48 12.43 3.89 3.70
CA THR A 48 13.03 2.98 4.67
C THR A 48 12.76 3.46 6.09
N TYR A 49 12.78 2.52 7.03
CA TYR A 49 12.68 2.79 8.46
C TYR A 49 13.99 3.32 9.05
N ASP A 50 15.11 3.11 8.37
CA ASP A 50 16.43 3.58 8.80
C ASP A 50 16.64 5.04 8.33
N HIS A 51 16.66 5.97 9.29
CA HIS A 51 16.85 7.40 9.01
C HIS A 51 18.18 7.71 8.29
N GLN A 52 19.25 6.96 8.56
CA GLN A 52 20.53 7.17 7.90
C GLN A 52 20.43 6.77 6.42
N LEU A 53 19.76 5.66 6.11
CA LEU A 53 19.49 5.25 4.72
C LEU A 53 18.53 6.23 4.03
N GLN A 54 17.48 6.68 4.72
CA GLN A 54 16.53 7.64 4.15
C GLN A 54 17.24 8.93 3.72
N ASN A 55 18.15 9.46 4.54
CA ASN A 55 18.96 10.63 4.19
C ASN A 55 19.82 10.39 2.94
N ILE A 56 20.37 9.18 2.76
CA ILE A 56 21.14 8.85 1.55
C ILE A 56 20.23 8.86 0.32
N PHE A 57 19.02 8.31 0.44
CA PHE A 57 18.06 8.28 -0.66
C PHE A 57 17.62 9.69 -1.06
N ASP A 58 17.30 10.53 -0.08
CA ASP A 58 16.83 11.90 -0.31
C ASP A 58 17.92 12.80 -0.93
N ASN A 59 19.19 12.58 -0.59
CA ASN A 59 20.33 13.34 -1.11
C ASN A 59 20.77 12.91 -2.52
N GLN A 60 20.45 11.69 -2.95
CA GLN A 60 20.85 11.16 -4.26
C GLN A 60 19.80 11.39 -5.37
N GLU A 61 18.65 12.00 -5.06
CA GLU A 61 17.58 12.25 -6.04
C GLU A 61 17.28 13.75 -6.19
N GLU A 62 17.20 14.22 -7.43
CA GLU A 62 16.45 15.44 -7.78
C GLU A 62 15.00 15.21 -7.36
N GLN A 63 14.60 15.87 -6.28
CA GLN A 63 13.30 15.74 -5.62
C GLN A 63 12.16 15.69 -6.63
N VAL A 64 11.47 14.54 -6.71
CA VAL A 64 10.14 14.50 -7.30
C VAL A 64 9.18 14.96 -6.20
N GLU A 65 8.60 16.15 -6.38
CA GLU A 65 7.60 16.73 -5.48
C GLU A 65 6.53 15.68 -5.12
N GLY A 66 6.36 15.44 -3.81
CA GLY A 66 5.38 14.46 -3.27
C GLY A 66 5.97 13.26 -2.54
N ALA A 67 7.29 13.16 -2.38
CA ALA A 67 7.94 12.14 -1.53
C ALA A 67 8.15 12.59 -0.07
N SER A 68 7.79 13.83 0.29
CA SER A 68 7.90 14.36 1.65
C SER A 68 6.67 13.97 2.47
N GLY A 69 6.77 12.85 3.19
CA GLY A 69 5.75 12.37 4.11
C GLY A 69 6.13 11.03 4.72
N GLU A 70 5.70 10.81 5.96
CA GLU A 70 5.77 9.52 6.66
C GLU A 70 4.79 8.49 6.06
N ALA A 71 3.82 8.97 5.27
CA ALA A 71 2.86 8.15 4.56
C ALA A 71 3.40 7.75 3.18
N ALA A 72 3.46 6.45 2.91
CA ALA A 72 3.77 5.92 1.58
C ALA A 72 2.66 4.99 1.10
N ALA A 73 2.35 5.05 -0.20
CA ALA A 73 1.49 4.05 -0.82
C ALA A 73 2.29 2.77 -1.03
N ILE A 74 2.06 1.76 -0.18
CA ILE A 74 2.71 0.45 -0.25
C ILE A 74 1.68 -0.54 -0.80
N LEU A 75 1.95 -1.13 -1.96
CA LEU A 75 1.04 -2.07 -2.64
C LEU A 75 -0.39 -1.52 -2.91
N GLY A 76 -0.56 -0.19 -2.95
CA GLY A 76 -1.88 0.45 -3.07
C GLY A 76 -2.59 0.69 -1.72
N MET A 77 -1.94 0.34 -0.61
CA MET A 77 -2.38 0.61 0.76
C MET A 77 -1.61 1.80 1.34
N GLN A 78 -2.16 2.44 2.36
CA GLN A 78 -1.46 3.51 3.07
C GLN A 78 -0.56 2.90 4.16
N GLY A 79 0.75 2.95 3.96
CA GLY A 79 1.74 2.62 4.99
C GLY A 79 2.14 3.87 5.76
N ASP A 80 2.32 3.72 7.06
CA ASP A 80 2.95 4.67 7.96
C ASP A 80 4.35 4.14 8.30
N ILE A 81 5.36 4.74 7.67
CA ILE A 81 6.75 4.29 7.81
C ILE A 81 7.32 4.75 9.16
N GLY A 82 6.81 5.84 9.74
CA GLY A 82 7.30 6.30 11.04
C GLY A 82 6.98 5.31 12.17
N ASN A 83 5.84 4.62 12.05
CA ASN A 83 5.33 3.74 13.10
C ASN A 83 5.24 2.26 12.70
N ASP A 84 5.70 1.89 11.50
CA ASP A 84 5.60 0.53 10.94
C ASP A 84 4.18 -0.05 10.95
N TYR A 85 3.21 0.75 10.51
CA TYR A 85 1.81 0.35 10.47
C TYR A 85 1.20 0.47 9.07
N PHE A 86 0.39 -0.51 8.71
CA PHE A 86 -0.55 -0.36 7.60
C PHE A 86 -1.85 0.28 8.08
N LYS A 87 -2.25 1.37 7.42
CA LYS A 87 -3.50 2.09 7.69
C LYS A 87 -4.59 1.56 6.76
N PHE A 88 -5.68 1.10 7.38
CA PHE A 88 -6.88 0.66 6.69
C PHE A 88 -8.07 1.53 7.12
N SER A 89 -8.79 2.10 6.16
CA SER A 89 -10.00 2.88 6.44
C SER A 89 -11.24 1.98 6.37
N SER A 90 -11.85 1.70 7.51
CA SER A 90 -13.13 0.99 7.61
C SER A 90 -14.34 1.92 7.50
N LYS A 91 -14.14 3.24 7.38
CA LYS A 91 -15.23 4.24 7.42
C LYS A 91 -16.32 3.97 6.38
N SER A 92 -15.93 3.65 5.15
CA SER A 92 -16.88 3.34 4.08
C SER A 92 -17.66 2.05 4.38
N VAL A 93 -17.00 1.01 4.87
CA VAL A 93 -17.62 -0.26 5.27
C VAL A 93 -18.64 -0.06 6.39
N VAL A 94 -18.25 0.67 7.44
CA VAL A 94 -19.11 0.97 8.60
C VAL A 94 -20.32 1.78 8.17
N GLN A 95 -20.15 2.75 7.26
CA GLN A 95 -21.26 3.56 6.77
C GLN A 95 -22.33 2.72 6.08
N TYR A 96 -21.95 1.77 5.20
CA TYR A 96 -22.90 0.86 4.55
C TYR A 96 -23.58 -0.10 5.53
N LEU A 97 -22.85 -0.56 6.56
CA LEU A 97 -23.40 -1.42 7.60
C LEU A 97 -24.45 -0.68 8.45
N VAL A 98 -24.16 0.56 8.86
CA VAL A 98 -25.04 1.37 9.71
C VAL A 98 -26.26 1.89 8.96
N ALA A 99 -26.11 2.23 7.68
CA ALA A 99 -27.22 2.67 6.84
C ALA A 99 -28.22 1.54 6.50
N GLY A 100 -27.89 0.29 6.80
CA GLY A 100 -28.76 -0.87 6.52
C GLY A 100 -28.88 -1.20 5.03
N GLU A 101 -28.03 -0.63 4.16
CA GLU A 101 -28.12 -0.75 2.70
C GLU A 101 -27.63 -2.10 2.15
N LEU A 102 -27.47 -3.11 3.00
CA LEU A 102 -26.99 -4.45 2.63
C LEU A 102 -28.12 -5.35 2.10
N ASP A 103 -28.93 -4.81 1.20
CA ASP A 103 -30.14 -5.48 0.71
C ASP A 103 -29.87 -6.51 -0.40
N THR A 104 -28.69 -6.49 -1.02
CA THR A 104 -28.37 -7.37 -2.14
C THR A 104 -27.02 -8.06 -1.98
N LYS A 105 -26.92 -9.27 -2.58
CA LYS A 105 -25.64 -10.00 -2.74
C LYS A 105 -24.55 -9.11 -3.36
N HIS A 106 -24.95 -8.23 -4.28
CA HIS A 106 -24.07 -7.27 -4.92
C HIS A 106 -23.54 -6.21 -3.94
N THR A 107 -24.40 -5.63 -3.09
CA THR A 107 -23.95 -4.66 -2.09
C THR A 107 -23.01 -5.30 -1.07
N LEU A 108 -23.29 -6.51 -0.61
CA LEU A 108 -22.39 -7.24 0.28
C LEU A 108 -21.01 -7.47 -0.36
N LEU A 109 -20.97 -7.91 -1.62
CA LEU A 109 -19.71 -8.11 -2.36
C LEU A 109 -18.96 -6.78 -2.55
N MET A 110 -19.69 -5.71 -2.86
CA MET A 110 -19.11 -4.37 -3.02
C MET A 110 -18.52 -3.85 -1.71
N VAL A 111 -19.13 -4.15 -0.57
CA VAL A 111 -18.61 -3.76 0.75
C VAL A 111 -17.41 -4.64 1.13
N ALA A 112 -17.48 -5.94 0.91
CA ALA A 112 -16.38 -6.86 1.19
C ALA A 112 -15.13 -6.57 0.34
N SER A 113 -15.30 -6.25 -0.95
CA SER A 113 -14.22 -5.93 -1.87
C SER A 113 -13.52 -4.59 -1.60
N ARG A 114 -14.15 -3.69 -0.85
CA ARG A 114 -13.50 -2.44 -0.39
C ARG A 114 -12.39 -2.68 0.62
N ILE A 115 -12.40 -3.83 1.30
CA ILE A 115 -11.31 -4.26 2.17
C ILE A 115 -10.24 -4.88 1.27
N TYR A 116 -9.45 -4.03 0.64
CA TYR A 116 -8.31 -4.43 -0.18
C TYR A 116 -7.16 -4.88 0.72
N ASP A 117 -6.77 -6.15 0.59
CA ASP A 117 -5.75 -6.79 1.44
C ASP A 117 -4.83 -7.70 0.60
N PRO A 118 -3.88 -7.12 -0.16
CA PRO A 118 -2.97 -7.88 -1.01
C PRO A 118 -2.00 -8.77 -0.23
N LEU A 119 -1.73 -8.43 1.04
CA LEU A 119 -0.81 -9.16 1.91
C LEU A 119 -1.50 -10.22 2.78
N GLY A 120 -2.83 -10.25 2.83
CA GLY A 120 -3.59 -11.16 3.68
C GLY A 120 -3.58 -10.79 5.17
N ILE A 121 -3.15 -9.58 5.54
CA ILE A 121 -3.05 -9.12 6.94
C ILE A 121 -4.44 -9.07 7.60
N LEU A 122 -5.46 -8.72 6.82
CA LEU A 122 -6.86 -8.67 7.26
C LEU A 122 -7.62 -9.97 6.91
N SER A 123 -6.93 -11.03 6.51
CA SER A 123 -7.51 -12.36 6.25
C SER A 123 -8.49 -12.83 7.35
N PRO A 124 -8.17 -12.71 8.66
CA PRO A 124 -9.09 -13.13 9.72
C PRO A 124 -10.44 -12.38 9.72
N PHE A 125 -10.49 -11.16 9.18
CA PHE A 125 -11.70 -10.36 9.07
C PHE A 125 -12.43 -10.59 7.75
N THR A 126 -11.68 -10.72 6.65
CA THR A 126 -12.26 -10.93 5.32
C THR A 126 -12.79 -12.34 5.11
N ILE A 127 -12.29 -13.34 5.86
CA ILE A 127 -12.76 -14.73 5.76
C ILE A 127 -14.24 -14.85 6.15
N THR A 128 -14.69 -14.13 7.16
CA THR A 128 -16.10 -14.11 7.58
C THR A 128 -17.01 -13.60 6.47
N ALA A 129 -16.59 -12.53 5.78
CA ALA A 129 -17.32 -12.00 4.63
C ALA A 129 -17.34 -13.01 3.46
N LYS A 130 -16.22 -13.70 3.20
CA LYS A 130 -16.14 -14.76 2.17
C LYS A 130 -17.07 -15.94 2.50
N LEU A 131 -17.11 -16.37 3.77
CA LEU A 131 -18.01 -17.44 4.22
C LEU A 131 -19.49 -17.04 4.11
N LEU A 132 -19.84 -15.80 4.48
CA LEU A 132 -21.18 -15.27 4.31
C LEU A 132 -21.58 -15.24 2.83
N PHE A 133 -20.67 -14.79 1.96
CA PHE A 133 -20.90 -14.77 0.53
C PHE A 133 -21.13 -16.17 -0.04
N GLN A 134 -20.33 -17.16 0.37
CA GLN A 134 -20.52 -18.57 0.00
C GLN A 134 -21.91 -19.08 0.44
N ARG A 135 -22.34 -18.79 1.67
CA ARG A 135 -23.65 -19.20 2.20
C ARG A 135 -24.84 -18.54 1.53
N LEU A 136 -24.69 -17.33 1.00
CA LEU A 136 -25.77 -16.64 0.29
C LEU A 136 -25.90 -17.13 -1.15
N TRP A 137 -24.83 -17.69 -1.73
CA TRP A 137 -24.80 -18.11 -3.13
C TRP A 137 -25.31 -19.54 -3.35
N PHE A 138 -25.24 -20.39 -2.32
CA PHE A 138 -25.91 -21.68 -2.23
C PHE A 138 -27.24 -21.55 -1.51
#